data_AF-A0A538TKP3-F1
#
_entry.id   AF-A0A538TKP3-F1
#
_cell.length_a   1.000
_cell.length_b   1.000
_cell.length_c   1.000
_cell.angle_alpha   90.00
_cell.angle_beta   90.00
_cell.angle_gamma   90.00
#
_symmetry.space_group_name_H-M   'P 1'
#
loop_
_entity.id
_entity.type
_entity.pdbx_description
1 polymer ?
#
loop_
_entity_poly.entity_id
_entity_poly.type
_entity_poly.pdbx_seq_one_letter_code
_entity_poly.pdbx_strand_id
1 'polypeptide(L)'
;MLPNTAAAKAGALANPGLAVAAIHSVVQIELATDALPLALFVLVLAFGSRSTALPATRGRRVFWSVCAAWPLLLVLSFALGGVQVVSRYLLPAIPCVLLLGMASLRWVIATTLPGRYTLALSVFLGAFALQNVLSTALVTVPSARTHTRGLRSSLIAIGIWARDRTPPGVSFAIPDIGAFGYYSDRRVLDLYGLVTPEIAPVVVREGYDAVVKRLLFERAGRPEYLIDRHPVKARLAESGDETNPFRFLFAREIPNLGITRARTYYYSVYAIDWKVVDQTRIRIARRGPASWTNAGSLPGGG
;
A
#
# COMPACT_ATOMS: atom_id res chain seq x y z
N MET A 1 12.52 16.94 9.43
CA MET A 1 11.10 16.51 9.37
C MET A 1 10.95 15.53 8.22
N LEU A 2 10.62 14.27 8.49
CA LEU A 2 10.28 13.32 7.42
C LEU A 2 8.90 13.71 6.84
N PRO A 3 8.66 13.59 5.52
CA PRO A 3 7.37 13.91 4.93
C PRO A 3 6.26 13.07 5.58
N ASN A 4 5.11 13.67 5.91
CA ASN A 4 3.94 12.95 6.45
C ASN A 4 3.47 11.80 5.54
N THR A 5 3.77 11.88 4.24
CA THR A 5 3.56 10.80 3.27
C THR A 5 4.33 9.53 3.61
N ALA A 6 5.53 9.64 4.20
CA ALA A 6 6.33 8.50 4.63
C ALA A 6 5.72 7.87 5.89
N ALA A 7 5.30 8.66 6.89
CA ALA A 7 4.64 8.14 8.09
C ALA A 7 3.27 7.49 7.80
N ALA A 8 2.49 8.04 6.86
CA ALA A 8 1.21 7.47 6.45
C ALA A 8 1.34 6.20 5.58
N LYS A 9 2.56 5.91 5.06
CA LYS A 9 2.83 4.76 4.17
C LYS A 9 3.84 3.76 4.74
N ALA A 10 4.60 4.16 5.74
CA ALA A 10 5.45 3.30 6.56
C ALA A 10 4.55 2.56 7.54
N GLY A 11 4.63 1.23 7.52
CA GLY A 11 4.00 0.40 8.53
C GLY A 11 4.75 0.46 9.86
N ALA A 12 4.54 -0.55 10.70
CA ALA A 12 5.36 -0.72 11.89
C ALA A 12 6.82 -0.97 11.48
N LEU A 13 7.73 -0.10 11.96
CA LEU A 13 9.18 -0.24 11.75
C LEU A 13 9.64 -1.62 12.19
N ALA A 14 10.54 -2.23 11.40
CA ALA A 14 11.12 -3.53 11.68
C ALA A 14 10.11 -4.68 11.91
N ASN A 15 8.93 -4.60 11.27
CA ASN A 15 7.99 -5.73 11.26
C ASN A 15 8.44 -6.78 10.23
N PRO A 16 8.78 -8.01 10.64
CA PRO A 16 9.34 -9.03 9.75
C PRO A 16 8.35 -9.47 8.66
N GLY A 17 7.05 -9.53 8.96
CA GLY A 17 6.03 -9.90 7.98
C GLY A 17 5.88 -8.84 6.87
N LEU A 18 5.92 -7.56 7.24
CA LEU A 18 5.89 -6.46 6.26
C LEU A 18 7.18 -6.40 5.43
N ALA A 19 8.33 -6.68 6.04
CA ALA A 19 9.61 -6.73 5.34
C ALA A 19 9.63 -7.85 4.28
N VAL A 20 9.16 -9.05 4.63
CA VAL A 20 9.05 -10.17 3.68
C VAL A 20 8.09 -9.82 2.53
N ALA A 21 6.92 -9.24 2.84
CA ALA A 21 5.97 -8.82 1.82
C ALA A 21 6.53 -7.73 0.89
N ALA A 22 7.31 -6.79 1.43
CA ALA A 22 8.00 -5.76 0.66
C ALA A 22 9.03 -6.38 -0.29
N ILE A 23 9.91 -7.25 0.19
CA ILE A 23 10.91 -7.94 -0.62
C ILE A 23 10.24 -8.78 -1.71
N HIS A 24 9.21 -9.54 -1.36
CA HIS A 24 8.46 -10.33 -2.34
C HIS A 24 7.86 -9.45 -3.44
N SER A 25 7.26 -8.31 -3.07
CA SER A 25 6.69 -7.36 -4.05
C SER A 25 7.77 -6.78 -4.97
N VAL A 26 8.94 -6.43 -4.43
CA VAL A 26 10.09 -5.95 -5.22
C VAL A 26 10.50 -7.00 -6.24
N VAL A 27 10.74 -8.23 -5.79
CA VAL A 27 11.17 -9.33 -6.68
C VAL A 27 10.17 -9.54 -7.80
N GLN A 28 8.86 -9.55 -7.51
CA GLN A 28 7.83 -9.69 -8.52
C GLN A 28 7.84 -8.53 -9.54
N ILE A 29 8.03 -7.29 -9.09
CA ILE A 29 8.10 -6.13 -9.98
C ILE A 29 9.33 -6.21 -10.87
N GLU A 30 10.51 -6.43 -10.28
CA GLU A 30 11.79 -6.50 -11.00
C GLU A 30 11.85 -7.68 -11.98
N LEU A 31 11.27 -8.83 -11.63
CA LEU A 31 11.16 -9.96 -12.57
C LEU A 31 10.21 -9.65 -13.73
N ALA A 32 9.17 -8.84 -13.51
CA ALA A 32 8.24 -8.48 -14.57
C ALA A 32 8.83 -7.46 -15.56
N THR A 33 9.70 -6.55 -15.11
CA THR A 33 10.22 -5.43 -15.93
C THR A 33 11.68 -5.57 -16.34
N ASP A 34 12.52 -6.16 -15.47
CA ASP A 34 13.99 -6.09 -15.55
C ASP A 34 14.67 -7.47 -15.40
N ALA A 35 13.92 -8.58 -15.59
CA ALA A 35 14.46 -9.93 -15.49
C ALA A 35 15.71 -10.18 -16.36
N LEU A 36 15.70 -9.78 -17.63
CA LEU A 36 16.85 -10.00 -18.52
C LEU A 36 18.14 -9.28 -18.08
N PRO A 37 18.16 -7.95 -17.84
CA PRO A 37 19.38 -7.29 -17.35
C PRO A 37 19.83 -7.82 -15.99
N LEU A 38 18.90 -8.13 -15.07
CA LEU A 38 19.24 -8.70 -13.76
C LEU A 38 19.81 -10.11 -13.85
N ALA A 39 19.19 -11.00 -14.62
CA ALA A 39 19.66 -12.37 -14.81
C ALA A 39 21.06 -12.38 -15.44
N LEU A 40 21.27 -11.55 -16.45
CA LEU A 40 22.57 -11.41 -17.09
C LEU A 40 23.63 -10.88 -16.12
N PHE A 41 23.28 -9.89 -15.30
CA PHE A 41 24.17 -9.37 -14.25
C PHE A 41 24.54 -10.45 -13.23
N VAL A 42 23.56 -11.20 -12.70
CA VAL A 42 23.77 -12.27 -11.74
C VAL A 42 24.63 -13.39 -12.33
N LEU A 43 24.38 -13.80 -13.57
CA LEU A 43 25.18 -14.83 -14.25
C LEU A 43 26.63 -14.39 -14.45
N VAL A 44 26.87 -13.13 -14.84
CA VAL A 44 28.23 -12.59 -14.97
C VAL A 44 28.92 -12.46 -13.60
N LEU A 45 28.19 -12.15 -12.53
CA LEU A 45 28.77 -12.16 -11.18
C LEU A 45 29.14 -13.57 -10.71
N ALA A 46 28.33 -14.57 -11.05
CA ALA A 46 28.52 -15.96 -10.63
C ALA A 46 29.63 -16.67 -11.41
N PHE A 47 29.69 -16.47 -12.73
CA PHE A 47 30.56 -17.23 -13.63
C PHE A 47 31.62 -16.37 -14.34
N GLY A 48 31.50 -15.04 -14.28
CA GLY A 48 32.43 -14.13 -14.93
C GLY A 48 33.70 -13.88 -14.12
N SER A 49 34.77 -13.51 -14.82
CA SER A 49 36.00 -13.07 -14.17
C SER A 49 35.78 -11.71 -13.50
N ARG A 50 35.86 -11.68 -12.15
CA ARG A 50 35.64 -10.50 -11.31
C ARG A 50 36.52 -9.29 -11.68
N SER A 51 37.64 -9.51 -12.38
CA SER A 51 38.57 -8.45 -12.79
C SER A 51 38.18 -7.72 -14.09
N THR A 52 37.27 -8.29 -14.90
CA THR A 52 36.94 -7.76 -16.25
C THR A 52 35.47 -7.42 -16.46
N ALA A 53 34.56 -7.98 -15.65
CA ALA A 53 33.11 -7.72 -15.74
C ALA A 53 32.75 -6.23 -15.50
N LEU A 54 33.42 -5.59 -14.55
CA LEU A 54 33.22 -4.19 -14.19
C LEU A 54 34.57 -3.47 -14.36
N PRO A 55 34.71 -2.53 -15.31
CA PRO A 55 35.96 -1.82 -15.58
C PRO A 55 36.65 -1.31 -14.30
N ALA A 56 37.88 -1.76 -14.04
CA ALA A 56 38.44 -1.79 -12.68
C ALA A 56 39.44 -0.67 -12.36
N THR A 57 39.40 0.50 -13.04
CA THR A 57 40.15 1.69 -12.56
C THR A 57 39.50 2.23 -11.28
N ARG A 58 40.26 2.84 -10.37
CA ARG A 58 39.81 3.20 -9.01
C ARG A 58 38.48 3.97 -8.98
N GLY A 59 38.29 4.94 -9.89
CA GLY A 59 37.03 5.69 -10.04
C GLY A 59 35.88 4.87 -10.64
N ARG A 60 36.15 3.92 -11.54
CA ARG A 60 35.13 3.04 -12.13
C ARG A 60 34.68 1.96 -11.14
N ARG A 61 35.53 1.47 -10.23
CA ARG A 61 35.13 0.53 -9.17
C ARG A 61 34.10 1.14 -8.23
N VAL A 62 34.35 2.36 -7.73
CA VAL A 62 33.42 3.05 -6.82
C VAL A 62 32.06 3.26 -7.49
N PHE A 63 32.07 3.71 -8.75
CA PHE A 63 30.85 3.88 -9.54
C PHE A 63 30.01 2.60 -9.61
N TRP A 64 30.62 1.47 -10.01
CA TRP A 64 29.89 0.20 -10.13
C TRP A 64 29.43 -0.35 -8.78
N SER A 65 30.20 -0.15 -7.71
CA SER A 65 29.76 -0.49 -6.36
C SER A 65 28.55 0.33 -5.93
N VAL A 66 28.50 1.62 -6.26
CA VAL A 66 27.32 2.47 -5.98
C VAL A 66 26.13 2.01 -6.82
N CYS A 67 26.31 1.72 -8.11
CA CYS A 67 25.24 1.20 -8.95
C CYS A 67 24.67 -0.13 -8.43
N ALA A 68 25.50 -1.04 -7.90
CA ALA A 68 25.04 -2.29 -7.32
C ALA A 68 24.41 -2.10 -5.93
N ALA A 69 24.99 -1.23 -5.09
CA ALA A 69 24.50 -0.96 -3.75
C ALA A 69 23.18 -0.19 -3.75
N TRP A 70 22.95 0.71 -4.71
CA TRP A 70 21.79 1.59 -4.69
C TRP A 70 20.44 0.85 -4.75
N PRO A 71 20.17 -0.06 -5.70
CA PRO A 71 18.95 -0.87 -5.69
C PRO A 71 18.78 -1.67 -4.40
N LEU A 72 19.87 -2.26 -3.90
CA LEU A 72 19.85 -3.04 -2.65
C LEU A 72 19.47 -2.18 -1.44
N LEU A 73 20.11 -1.01 -1.29
CA LEU A 73 19.84 -0.06 -0.21
C LEU A 73 18.41 0.48 -0.29
N LEU A 74 17.91 0.75 -1.50
CA LEU A 74 16.53 1.19 -1.71
C LEU A 74 15.54 0.11 -1.24
N VAL A 75 15.74 -1.14 -1.63
CA VAL A 75 14.90 -2.27 -1.21
C VAL A 75 14.95 -2.50 0.30
N LEU A 76 16.16 -2.46 0.88
CA LEU A 76 16.35 -2.57 2.33
C LEU A 76 15.65 -1.43 3.07
N SER A 77 15.70 -0.20 2.55
CA SER A 77 15.02 0.95 3.17
C SER A 77 13.50 0.76 3.25
N PHE A 78 12.88 0.20 2.19
CA PHE A 78 11.45 -0.08 2.19
C PHE A 78 11.09 -1.26 3.09
N ALA A 79 11.91 -2.31 3.09
CA ALA A 79 11.70 -3.48 3.94
C ALA A 79 11.80 -3.12 5.43
N LEU A 80 12.84 -2.39 5.84
CA LEU A 80 13.03 -1.95 7.23
C LEU A 80 11.98 -0.91 7.64
N GLY A 81 11.55 -0.06 6.70
CA GLY A 81 10.50 0.92 6.90
C GLY A 81 9.08 0.34 6.96
N GLY A 82 8.90 -0.97 6.74
CA GLY A 82 7.58 -1.59 6.69
C GLY A 82 6.66 -1.00 5.61
N VAL A 83 7.24 -0.46 4.53
CA VAL A 83 6.50 0.23 3.48
C VAL A 83 5.85 -0.79 2.55
N GLN A 84 4.57 -0.61 2.24
CA GLN A 84 3.95 -1.39 1.17
C GLN A 84 4.51 -0.94 -0.18
N VAL A 85 5.41 -1.75 -0.75
CA VAL A 85 6.09 -1.44 -2.00
C VAL A 85 5.13 -1.52 -3.19
N VAL A 86 5.21 -0.52 -4.07
CA VAL A 86 4.52 -0.47 -5.36
C VAL A 86 5.53 -0.13 -6.46
N SER A 87 5.21 -0.47 -7.72
CA SER A 87 6.12 -0.35 -8.87
C SER A 87 6.83 0.99 -8.99
N ARG A 88 6.12 2.11 -8.78
CA ARG A 88 6.69 3.46 -8.87
C ARG A 88 7.83 3.74 -7.87
N TYR A 89 7.95 2.97 -6.80
CA TYR A 89 9.03 3.15 -5.82
C TYR A 89 10.38 2.61 -6.30
N LEU A 90 10.38 1.76 -7.32
CA LEU A 90 11.59 1.17 -7.90
C LEU A 90 12.12 1.93 -9.12
N LEU A 91 11.38 2.93 -9.62
CA LEU A 91 11.83 3.81 -10.70
C LEU A 91 13.26 4.37 -10.49
N PRO A 92 13.67 4.79 -9.27
CA PRO A 92 15.03 5.26 -9.04
C PRO A 92 16.12 4.18 -9.15
N ALA A 93 15.77 2.89 -9.10
CA ALA A 93 16.71 1.77 -9.25
C ALA A 93 16.98 1.40 -10.72
N ILE A 94 16.01 1.65 -11.62
CA ILE A 94 16.06 1.26 -13.04
C ILE A 94 17.37 1.67 -13.73
N PRO A 95 17.86 2.93 -13.64
CA PRO A 95 19.09 3.32 -14.32
C PRO A 95 20.29 2.46 -13.91
N CYS A 96 20.39 2.12 -12.61
CA CYS A 96 21.48 1.29 -12.11
C CYS A 96 21.35 -0.15 -12.61
N VAL A 97 20.16 -0.73 -12.57
CA VAL A 97 19.89 -2.09 -13.05
C VAL A 97 20.22 -2.23 -14.54
N LEU A 98 19.79 -1.26 -15.36
CA LEU A 98 20.08 -1.24 -16.79
C LEU A 98 21.57 -1.08 -17.08
N LEU A 99 22.27 -0.20 -16.35
CA LEU A 99 23.73 -0.03 -16.51
C LEU A 99 24.49 -1.30 -16.17
N LEU A 100 24.11 -1.99 -15.09
CA LEU A 100 24.71 -3.27 -14.69
C LEU A 100 24.44 -4.36 -15.73
N GLY A 101 23.20 -4.48 -16.21
CA GLY A 101 22.83 -5.41 -17.28
C GLY A 101 23.61 -5.17 -18.58
N MET A 102 23.74 -3.90 -18.99
CA MET A 102 24.50 -3.52 -20.19
C MET A 102 26.01 -3.74 -20.04
N ALA A 103 26.57 -3.48 -18.87
CA ALA A 103 27.97 -3.79 -18.58
C ALA A 103 28.24 -5.30 -18.70
N SER A 104 27.33 -6.11 -18.15
CA SER A 104 27.38 -7.57 -18.24
C SER A 104 27.22 -8.07 -19.68
N LEU A 105 26.29 -7.52 -20.45
CA LEU A 105 26.12 -7.85 -21.87
C LEU A 105 27.40 -7.58 -22.67
N ARG A 106 27.98 -6.40 -22.49
CA ARG A 106 29.23 -6.03 -23.15
C ARG A 106 30.36 -6.99 -22.79
N TRP A 107 30.43 -7.42 -21.53
CA TRP A 107 31.42 -8.41 -21.10
C TRP A 107 31.20 -9.77 -21.78
N VAL A 108 29.97 -10.30 -21.79
CA VAL A 108 29.63 -11.59 -22.43
C VAL A 108 29.95 -11.56 -23.92
N ILE A 109 29.61 -10.47 -24.62
CA ILE A 109 29.91 -10.34 -26.05
C ILE A 109 31.42 -10.35 -26.28
N ALA A 110 32.18 -9.60 -25.48
CA ALA A 110 33.63 -9.51 -25.64
C ALA A 110 34.36 -10.84 -25.37
N THR A 111 33.83 -11.69 -24.48
CA THR A 111 34.47 -12.96 -24.12
C THR A 111 33.98 -14.15 -24.95
N THR A 112 32.70 -14.17 -25.33
CA THR A 112 32.05 -15.37 -25.89
C THR A 112 31.68 -15.21 -27.37
N LEU A 113 31.39 -14.00 -27.82
CA LEU A 113 30.86 -13.72 -29.17
C LEU A 113 31.61 -12.57 -29.85
N PRO A 114 32.95 -12.62 -29.96
CA PRO A 114 33.73 -11.54 -30.57
C PRO A 114 33.25 -11.30 -32.02
N GLY A 115 33.10 -10.03 -32.40
CA GLY A 115 32.65 -9.62 -33.74
C GLY A 115 31.14 -9.66 -33.99
N ARG A 116 30.33 -10.19 -33.05
CA ARG A 116 28.86 -10.26 -33.19
C ARG A 116 28.10 -9.23 -32.33
N TYR A 117 28.75 -8.12 -31.99
CA TYR A 117 28.19 -7.13 -31.05
C TYR A 117 26.81 -6.62 -31.46
N THR A 118 26.66 -6.18 -32.72
CA THR A 118 25.39 -5.63 -33.22
C THR A 118 24.28 -6.67 -33.13
N LEU A 119 24.53 -7.91 -33.57
CA LEU A 119 23.53 -8.98 -33.50
C LEU A 119 23.13 -9.30 -32.06
N ALA A 120 24.11 -9.50 -31.18
CA ALA A 120 23.85 -9.82 -29.77
C ALA A 120 23.10 -8.69 -29.04
N LEU A 121 23.45 -7.44 -29.32
CA LEU A 121 22.74 -6.27 -28.80
C LEU A 121 21.31 -6.19 -29.34
N SER A 122 21.10 -6.38 -30.65
CA SER A 122 19.76 -6.38 -31.25
C SER A 122 18.88 -7.50 -30.70
N VAL A 123 19.42 -8.71 -30.51
CA VAL A 123 18.70 -9.82 -29.88
C VAL A 123 18.34 -9.50 -28.44
N PHE A 124 19.28 -8.96 -27.64
CA PHE A 124 19.01 -8.59 -26.26
C PHE A 124 17.95 -7.49 -26.15
N LEU A 125 18.07 -6.42 -26.94
CA LEU A 125 17.09 -5.33 -26.95
C LEU A 125 15.72 -5.81 -27.45
N GLY A 126 15.69 -6.68 -28.47
CA GLY A 126 14.45 -7.29 -28.96
C GLY A 126 13.78 -8.15 -27.90
N ALA A 127 14.54 -8.99 -27.19
CA ALA A 127 14.03 -9.82 -26.09
C ALA A 127 13.55 -8.96 -24.91
N PHE A 128 14.29 -7.90 -24.55
CA PHE A 128 13.92 -6.97 -23.48
C PHE A 128 12.67 -6.16 -23.81
N ALA A 129 12.54 -5.70 -25.05
CA ALA A 129 11.34 -5.05 -25.55
C ALA A 129 10.15 -6.03 -25.54
N LEU A 130 10.34 -7.25 -26.03
CA LEU A 130 9.28 -8.28 -26.04
C LEU A 130 8.82 -8.62 -24.62
N GLN A 131 9.74 -8.81 -23.66
CA GLN A 131 9.39 -9.02 -22.26
C GLN A 131 8.51 -7.89 -21.72
N ASN A 132 8.91 -6.62 -21.93
CA ASN A 132 8.17 -5.47 -21.45
C ASN A 132 6.81 -5.31 -22.14
N VAL A 133 6.71 -5.62 -23.44
CA VAL A 133 5.44 -5.64 -24.18
C VAL A 133 4.51 -6.71 -23.61
N LEU A 134 5.01 -7.93 -23.39
CA LEU A 134 4.23 -9.03 -22.81
C LEU A 134 3.79 -8.72 -21.37
N SER A 135 4.69 -8.24 -20.54
CA SER A 135 4.40 -7.80 -19.16
C SER A 135 3.32 -6.71 -19.15
N THR A 136 3.45 -5.72 -20.03
CA THR A 136 2.46 -4.64 -20.17
C THR A 136 1.10 -5.17 -20.64
N ALA A 137 1.07 -6.00 -21.69
CA ALA A 137 -0.16 -6.49 -22.29
C ALA A 137 -0.92 -7.48 -21.40
N LEU A 138 -0.20 -8.36 -20.71
CA LEU A 138 -0.78 -9.46 -19.94
C LEU A 138 -1.03 -9.10 -18.47
N VAL A 139 -0.23 -8.20 -17.89
CA VAL A 139 -0.31 -7.87 -16.46
C VAL A 139 -0.76 -6.44 -16.24
N THR A 140 -0.04 -5.46 -16.80
CA THR A 140 -0.25 -4.03 -16.49
C THR A 140 -1.59 -3.52 -17.03
N VAL A 141 -1.88 -3.72 -18.31
CA VAL A 141 -3.10 -3.20 -18.96
C VAL A 141 -4.38 -3.78 -18.36
N PRO A 142 -4.53 -5.12 -18.18
CA PRO A 142 -5.72 -5.69 -17.56
C PRO A 142 -5.92 -5.23 -16.12
N SER A 143 -4.83 -5.15 -15.34
CA SER A 143 -4.87 -4.67 -13.95
C SER A 143 -5.32 -3.20 -13.89
N ALA A 144 -4.72 -2.33 -14.72
CA ALA A 144 -5.08 -0.92 -14.80
C ALA A 144 -6.54 -0.72 -15.20
N ARG A 145 -7.02 -1.43 -16.22
CA ARG A 145 -8.43 -1.37 -16.67
C ARG A 145 -9.40 -1.78 -15.56
N THR A 146 -9.10 -2.88 -14.87
CA THR A 146 -9.93 -3.37 -13.76
C THR A 146 -9.95 -2.36 -12.61
N HIS A 147 -8.79 -1.82 -12.25
CA HIS A 147 -8.68 -0.82 -11.19
C HIS A 147 -9.44 0.47 -11.54
N THR A 148 -9.30 0.99 -12.77
CA THR A 148 -10.03 2.19 -13.22
C THR A 148 -11.55 1.95 -13.24
N ARG A 149 -12.00 0.78 -13.71
CA ARG A 149 -13.43 0.42 -13.66
C ARG A 149 -13.93 0.36 -12.23
N GLY A 150 -13.20 -0.32 -11.34
CA GLY A 150 -13.53 -0.40 -9.91
C GLY A 150 -13.57 0.97 -9.24
N LEU A 151 -12.63 1.86 -9.55
CA LEU A 151 -12.60 3.23 -9.03
C LEU A 151 -13.82 4.04 -9.48
N ARG A 152 -14.20 3.92 -10.76
CA ARG A 152 -15.39 4.56 -11.33
C ARG A 152 -16.68 4.05 -10.68
N SER A 153 -16.82 2.74 -10.50
CA SER A 153 -18.02 2.13 -9.92
C SER A 153 -18.11 2.24 -8.40
N SER A 154 -17.02 2.66 -7.72
CA SER A 154 -16.96 2.80 -6.26
C SER A 154 -16.73 4.24 -5.81
N LEU A 155 -15.49 4.65 -5.51
CA LEU A 155 -15.16 5.94 -4.90
C LEU A 155 -15.65 7.14 -5.72
N ILE A 156 -15.58 7.08 -7.04
CA ILE A 156 -16.11 8.16 -7.90
C ILE A 156 -17.63 8.21 -7.82
N ALA A 157 -18.31 7.06 -7.94
CA ALA A 157 -19.76 6.99 -7.81
C ALA A 157 -20.25 7.43 -6.42
N ILE A 158 -19.53 7.07 -5.36
CA ILE A 158 -19.81 7.52 -3.98
C ILE A 158 -19.56 9.03 -3.86
N GLY A 159 -18.49 9.56 -4.46
CA GLY A 159 -18.19 10.99 -4.48
C GLY A 159 -19.31 11.79 -5.15
N ILE A 160 -19.71 11.41 -6.37
CA ILE A 160 -20.82 12.04 -7.09
C ILE A 160 -22.12 11.95 -6.26
N TRP A 161 -22.42 10.78 -5.68
CA TRP A 161 -23.57 10.65 -4.79
C TRP A 161 -23.49 11.62 -3.59
N ALA A 162 -22.33 11.74 -2.94
CA ALA A 162 -22.16 12.64 -1.80
C ALA A 162 -22.41 14.10 -2.21
N ARG A 163 -21.85 14.53 -3.33
CA ARG A 163 -22.06 15.86 -3.88
C ARG A 163 -23.54 16.16 -4.13
N ASP A 164 -24.25 15.21 -4.73
CA ASP A 164 -25.60 15.43 -5.23
C ASP A 164 -26.69 15.15 -4.18
N ARG A 165 -26.40 14.37 -3.12
CA ARG A 165 -27.38 13.87 -2.16
C ARG A 165 -27.12 14.23 -0.70
N THR A 166 -26.06 14.97 -0.40
CA THR A 166 -25.80 15.46 0.98
C THR A 166 -25.75 16.99 1.02
N PRO A 167 -26.10 17.62 2.15
CA PRO A 167 -25.99 19.08 2.29
C PRO A 167 -24.55 19.57 2.06
N PRO A 168 -24.36 20.81 1.58
CA PRO A 168 -23.03 21.41 1.54
C PRO A 168 -22.47 21.56 2.96
N GLY A 169 -21.15 21.47 3.10
CA GLY A 169 -20.46 21.65 4.38
C GLY A 169 -20.33 20.39 5.25
N VAL A 170 -21.08 19.32 4.96
CA VAL A 170 -20.89 18.03 5.64
C VAL A 170 -19.52 17.44 5.31
N SER A 171 -19.06 16.57 6.20
CA SER A 171 -17.76 15.94 6.14
C SER A 171 -17.84 14.41 6.19
N PHE A 172 -16.84 13.78 5.57
CA PHE A 172 -16.74 12.34 5.42
C PHE A 172 -15.42 11.83 5.97
N ALA A 173 -15.47 10.87 6.90
CA ALA A 173 -14.33 10.04 7.26
C ALA A 173 -14.14 8.94 6.21
N ILE A 174 -12.95 8.85 5.59
CA ILE A 174 -12.67 7.86 4.53
C ILE A 174 -11.18 7.47 4.48
N PRO A 175 -10.84 6.20 4.20
CA PRO A 175 -9.45 5.77 4.01
C PRO A 175 -8.80 6.23 2.70
N ASP A 176 -9.55 6.26 1.60
CA ASP A 176 -9.02 6.53 0.26
C ASP A 176 -9.56 7.88 -0.26
N ILE A 177 -8.85 8.94 0.08
CA ILE A 177 -9.34 10.33 -0.04
C ILE A 177 -9.32 10.90 -1.47
N GLY A 178 -8.52 10.36 -2.39
CA GLY A 178 -8.17 11.02 -3.65
C GLY A 178 -9.37 11.25 -4.59
N ALA A 179 -9.89 10.16 -5.16
CA ALA A 179 -11.01 10.25 -6.10
C ALA A 179 -12.30 10.76 -5.42
N PHE A 180 -12.60 10.27 -4.22
CA PHE A 180 -13.77 10.73 -3.47
C PHE A 180 -13.69 12.24 -3.19
N GLY A 181 -12.58 12.74 -2.67
CA GLY A 181 -12.38 14.16 -2.38
C GLY A 181 -12.54 15.04 -3.61
N TYR A 182 -12.01 14.61 -4.77
CA TYR A 182 -12.15 15.33 -6.03
C TYR A 182 -13.60 15.42 -6.53
N TYR A 183 -14.35 14.31 -6.50
CA TYR A 183 -15.70 14.27 -7.08
C TYR A 183 -16.82 14.68 -6.11
N SER A 184 -16.57 14.63 -4.80
CA SER A 184 -17.60 14.89 -3.77
C SER A 184 -17.85 16.36 -3.49
N ASP A 185 -16.84 17.22 -3.66
CA ASP A 185 -16.91 18.60 -3.15
C ASP A 185 -17.36 18.63 -1.67
N ARG A 186 -16.83 17.70 -0.86
CA ARG A 186 -17.09 17.57 0.57
C ARG A 186 -15.79 17.59 1.36
N ARG A 187 -15.88 18.01 2.63
CA ARG A 187 -14.74 17.97 3.54
C ARG A 187 -14.38 16.51 3.83
N VAL A 188 -13.09 16.20 3.80
CA VAL A 188 -12.59 14.85 4.00
C VAL A 188 -11.77 14.79 5.29
N LEU A 189 -12.16 13.89 6.18
CA LEU A 189 -11.34 13.43 7.30
C LEU A 189 -10.63 12.15 6.86
N ASP A 190 -9.30 12.20 6.78
CA ASP A 190 -8.48 11.11 6.29
C ASP A 190 -8.15 10.10 7.38
N LEU A 191 -8.66 8.88 7.20
CA LEU A 191 -8.48 7.79 8.15
C LEU A 191 -7.09 7.14 8.14
N TYR A 192 -6.18 7.55 7.25
CA TYR A 192 -4.75 7.20 7.31
C TYR A 192 -3.84 8.38 7.65
N GLY A 193 -4.41 9.59 7.75
CA GLY A 193 -3.72 10.78 8.21
C GLY A 193 -2.70 11.39 7.24
N LEU A 194 -2.85 11.17 5.93
CA LEU A 194 -2.09 11.89 4.91
C LEU A 194 -2.43 13.38 4.89
N VAL A 195 -3.73 13.73 4.93
CA VAL A 195 -4.21 15.13 5.04
C VAL A 195 -4.79 15.46 6.42
N THR A 196 -4.87 14.48 7.32
CA THR A 196 -5.27 14.65 8.72
C THR A 196 -4.18 14.09 9.66
N PRO A 197 -3.02 14.76 9.80
CA PRO A 197 -1.80 14.18 10.39
C PRO A 197 -1.97 13.64 11.82
N GLU A 198 -2.89 14.20 12.60
CA GLU A 198 -3.25 13.77 13.96
C GLU A 198 -3.77 12.33 14.03
N ILE A 199 -4.29 11.80 12.91
CA ILE A 199 -4.81 10.44 12.79
C ILE A 199 -3.72 9.41 12.51
N ALA A 200 -2.63 9.79 11.83
CA ALA A 200 -1.55 8.89 11.49
C ALA A 200 -0.98 8.09 12.69
N PRO A 201 -0.60 8.72 13.83
CA PRO A 201 -0.08 7.97 14.98
C PRO A 201 -1.13 7.05 15.63
N VAL A 202 -2.42 7.39 15.51
CA VAL A 202 -3.52 6.57 16.03
C VAL A 202 -3.68 5.31 15.19
N VAL A 203 -3.66 5.44 13.87
CA VAL A 203 -3.82 4.31 12.95
C VAL A 203 -2.64 3.36 13.03
N VAL A 204 -1.41 3.88 13.17
CA VAL A 204 -0.20 3.07 13.34
C VAL A 204 -0.27 2.25 14.64
N ARG A 205 -0.75 2.85 15.73
CA ARG A 205 -0.81 2.18 17.05
C ARG A 205 -1.98 1.21 17.18
N GLU A 206 -3.16 1.60 16.74
CA GLU A 206 -4.43 0.89 17.02
C GLU A 206 -4.87 0.01 15.85
N GLY A 207 -4.38 0.31 14.64
CA GLY A 207 -4.84 -0.29 13.39
C GLY A 207 -6.12 0.32 12.85
N TYR A 208 -6.31 0.18 11.54
CA TYR A 208 -7.46 0.74 10.81
C TYR A 208 -8.82 0.27 11.36
N ASP A 209 -8.94 -1.02 11.72
CA ASP A 209 -10.20 -1.56 12.22
C ASP A 209 -10.61 -0.96 13.56
N ALA A 210 -9.66 -0.74 14.47
CA ALA A 210 -9.94 -0.08 15.73
C ALA A 210 -10.31 1.39 15.53
N VAL A 211 -9.61 2.08 14.61
CA VAL A 211 -9.89 3.49 14.26
C VAL A 211 -11.33 3.67 13.81
N VAL A 212 -11.81 2.76 12.95
CA VAL A 212 -13.18 2.80 12.43
C VAL A 212 -14.19 2.37 13.50
N LYS A 213 -14.04 1.18 14.09
CA LYS A 213 -15.03 0.62 15.04
C LYS A 213 -15.20 1.46 16.30
N ARG A 214 -14.12 2.08 16.78
CA ARG A 214 -14.11 2.85 18.04
C ARG A 214 -14.17 4.36 17.81
N LEU A 215 -14.39 4.81 16.57
CA LEU A 215 -14.46 6.24 16.20
C LEU A 215 -13.23 7.03 16.67
N LEU A 216 -12.02 6.43 16.63
CA LEU A 216 -10.82 7.06 17.19
C LEU A 216 -10.40 8.33 16.45
N PHE A 217 -10.97 8.54 15.26
CA PHE A 217 -10.82 9.73 14.44
C PHE A 217 -11.59 10.95 14.96
N GLU A 218 -12.49 10.78 15.93
CA GLU A 218 -13.27 11.87 16.53
C GLU A 218 -12.40 13.02 17.03
N ARG A 219 -11.19 12.71 17.52
CA ARG A 219 -10.20 13.70 17.98
C ARG A 219 -9.86 14.75 16.92
N ALA A 220 -9.97 14.40 15.64
CA ALA A 220 -9.70 15.29 14.51
C ALA A 220 -10.99 15.91 13.93
N GLY A 221 -12.16 15.43 14.35
CA GLY A 221 -13.45 15.94 13.89
C GLY A 221 -14.56 14.91 14.00
N ARG A 222 -15.81 15.39 14.00
CA ARG A 222 -17.03 14.58 14.06
C ARG A 222 -17.75 14.57 12.71
N PRO A 223 -17.29 13.80 11.71
CA PRO A 223 -17.93 13.77 10.40
C PRO A 223 -19.31 13.11 10.46
N GLU A 224 -20.22 13.62 9.64
CA GLU A 224 -21.59 13.13 9.52
C GLU A 224 -21.65 11.76 8.83
N TYR A 225 -20.63 11.46 8.02
CA TYR A 225 -20.59 10.23 7.24
C TYR A 225 -19.25 9.52 7.40
N LEU A 226 -19.31 8.18 7.31
CA LEU A 226 -18.16 7.28 7.28
C LEU A 226 -18.22 6.44 6.02
N ILE A 227 -17.08 6.31 5.35
CA ILE A 227 -16.86 5.34 4.28
C ILE A 227 -15.83 4.32 4.79
N ASP A 228 -16.29 3.12 5.13
CA ASP A 228 -15.46 2.01 5.61
C ASP A 228 -15.03 1.13 4.44
N ARG A 229 -13.77 0.69 4.44
CA ARG A 229 -13.20 -0.22 3.46
C ARG A 229 -12.89 -1.56 4.09
N HIS A 230 -13.72 -2.56 3.80
CA HIS A 230 -13.57 -3.89 4.40
C HIS A 230 -14.01 -5.02 3.45
N PRO A 231 -13.47 -6.26 3.58
CA PRO A 231 -13.94 -7.42 2.81
C PRO A 231 -15.40 -7.81 3.09
N VAL A 232 -15.94 -7.40 4.24
CA VAL A 232 -17.33 -7.66 4.65
C VAL A 232 -18.15 -6.39 4.44
N LYS A 233 -19.18 -6.49 3.58
CA LYS A 233 -20.13 -5.41 3.32
C LYS A 233 -20.92 -5.07 4.59
N ALA A 234 -21.16 -3.78 4.82
CA ALA A 234 -22.02 -3.29 5.89
C ALA A 234 -21.61 -3.77 7.31
N ARG A 235 -20.34 -4.14 7.55
CA ARG A 235 -19.88 -4.77 8.79
C ARG A 235 -20.14 -4.00 10.09
N LEU A 236 -20.40 -2.69 9.99
CA LEU A 236 -20.61 -1.82 11.15
C LEU A 236 -22.10 -1.65 11.44
N ALA A 237 -22.99 -2.09 10.55
CA ALA A 237 -24.42 -2.07 10.79
C ALA A 237 -24.84 -3.43 11.35
N GLU A 238 -25.06 -3.45 12.67
CA GLU A 238 -25.70 -4.55 13.35
C GLU A 238 -27.21 -4.27 13.41
N SER A 239 -28.00 -5.20 12.90
CA SER A 239 -29.45 -5.02 12.79
C SER A 239 -30.08 -5.13 14.19
N GLY A 240 -30.86 -4.13 14.61
CA GLY A 240 -31.61 -4.17 15.86
C GLY A 240 -30.89 -3.67 17.12
N ASP A 241 -29.65 -3.19 16.99
CA ASP A 241 -28.94 -2.53 18.10
C ASP A 241 -29.16 -1.01 18.07
N GLU A 242 -30.03 -0.51 18.95
CA GLU A 242 -30.26 0.93 19.12
C GLU A 242 -29.04 1.70 19.63
N THR A 243 -28.03 1.01 20.16
CA THR A 243 -26.78 1.62 20.63
C THR A 243 -25.72 1.75 19.53
N ASN A 244 -26.00 1.24 18.34
CA ASN A 244 -25.10 1.33 17.20
C ASN A 244 -25.18 2.71 16.52
N PRO A 245 -24.11 3.51 16.50
CA PRO A 245 -24.14 4.84 15.92
C PRO A 245 -24.09 4.84 14.38
N PHE A 246 -23.90 3.68 13.73
CA PHE A 246 -23.72 3.59 12.28
C PHE A 246 -25.02 3.18 11.58
N ARG A 247 -25.61 4.13 10.84
CA ARG A 247 -26.72 3.83 9.93
C ARG A 247 -26.19 3.55 8.53
N PHE A 248 -26.21 2.29 8.11
CA PHE A 248 -25.82 1.90 6.75
C PHE A 248 -26.72 2.54 5.69
N LEU A 249 -26.11 3.10 4.65
CA LEU A 249 -26.80 3.72 3.52
C LEU A 249 -26.74 2.82 2.28
N PHE A 250 -25.52 2.50 1.84
CA PHE A 250 -25.25 1.63 0.70
C PHE A 250 -23.78 1.23 0.68
N ALA A 251 -23.41 0.31 -0.22
CA ALA A 251 -22.00 -0.02 -0.47
C ALA A 251 -21.72 -0.13 -1.96
N ARG A 252 -20.46 0.10 -2.34
CA ARG A 252 -19.95 -0.22 -3.66
C ARG A 252 -18.80 -1.22 -3.54
N GLU A 253 -18.79 -2.17 -4.45
CA GLU A 253 -17.74 -3.18 -4.55
C GLU A 253 -16.53 -2.61 -5.31
N ILE A 254 -15.34 -3.01 -4.89
CA ILE A 254 -14.11 -2.88 -5.65
C ILE A 254 -13.44 -4.27 -5.75
N PRO A 255 -13.23 -4.79 -6.98
CA PRO A 255 -12.75 -6.16 -7.17
C PRO A 255 -11.30 -6.35 -6.69
N ASN A 256 -10.49 -5.30 -6.71
CA ASN A 256 -9.14 -5.33 -6.16
C ASN A 256 -8.67 -3.92 -5.76
N LEU A 257 -7.79 -3.85 -4.75
CA LEU A 257 -7.10 -2.63 -4.33
C LEU A 257 -5.68 -2.57 -4.91
N GLY A 258 -5.54 -2.95 -6.18
CA GLY A 258 -4.26 -3.08 -6.87
C GLY A 258 -3.70 -4.50 -6.87
N ILE A 259 -2.52 -4.65 -7.48
CA ILE A 259 -1.89 -5.96 -7.77
C ILE A 259 -1.61 -6.77 -6.49
N THR A 260 -1.25 -6.10 -5.40
CA THR A 260 -0.90 -6.76 -4.12
C THR A 260 -2.10 -7.07 -3.23
N ARG A 261 -3.31 -6.65 -3.60
CA ARG A 261 -4.56 -6.90 -2.85
C ARG A 261 -5.68 -7.30 -3.81
N ALA A 262 -5.53 -8.50 -4.38
CA ALA A 262 -6.43 -9.08 -5.37
C ALA A 262 -7.76 -9.63 -4.81
N ARG A 263 -8.09 -9.35 -3.54
CA ARG A 263 -9.38 -9.73 -2.95
C ARG A 263 -10.40 -8.61 -3.14
N THR A 264 -11.68 -9.00 -3.20
CA THR A 264 -12.80 -8.07 -3.21
C THR A 264 -12.88 -7.30 -1.89
N TYR A 265 -13.14 -6.00 -2.00
CA TYR A 265 -13.47 -5.13 -0.87
C TYR A 265 -14.76 -4.37 -1.15
N TYR A 266 -15.37 -3.87 -0.08
CA TYR A 266 -16.52 -2.98 -0.15
C TYR A 266 -16.18 -1.65 0.48
N TYR A 267 -16.54 -0.57 -0.21
CA TYR A 267 -16.69 0.75 0.39
C TYR A 267 -18.13 0.88 0.86
N SER A 268 -18.34 0.71 2.17
CA SER A 268 -19.65 0.82 2.81
C SER A 268 -19.83 2.22 3.37
N VAL A 269 -20.91 2.89 2.99
CA VAL A 269 -21.23 4.26 3.41
C VAL A 269 -22.23 4.21 4.56
N TYR A 270 -21.92 4.92 5.64
CA TYR A 270 -22.75 5.04 6.82
C TYR A 270 -22.97 6.52 7.15
N ALA A 271 -24.15 6.85 7.65
CA ALA A 271 -24.35 8.06 8.44
C ALA A 271 -23.99 7.76 9.90
N ILE A 272 -23.31 8.70 10.57
CA ILE A 272 -22.94 8.59 11.98
C ILE A 272 -23.95 9.39 12.80
N ASP A 273 -24.60 8.74 13.77
CA ASP A 273 -25.38 9.42 14.81
C ASP A 273 -24.51 9.71 16.03
N TRP A 274 -23.97 10.93 16.08
CA TRP A 274 -23.15 11.38 17.21
C TRP A 274 -23.92 11.47 18.53
N LYS A 275 -25.25 11.60 18.51
CA LYS A 275 -26.05 11.59 19.74
C LYS A 275 -26.02 10.21 20.39
N VAL A 276 -26.11 9.15 19.58
CA VAL A 276 -25.98 7.76 20.06
C VAL A 276 -24.59 7.52 20.65
N VAL A 277 -23.53 8.03 20.01
CA VAL A 277 -22.15 7.95 20.53
C VAL A 277 -22.04 8.60 21.91
N ASP A 278 -22.56 9.81 22.05
CA ASP A 278 -22.48 10.59 23.29
C ASP A 278 -23.30 9.91 24.42
N GLN A 279 -24.50 9.42 24.12
CA GLN A 279 -25.34 8.69 25.07
C GLN A 279 -24.68 7.39 25.56
N THR A 280 -24.08 6.63 24.64
CA THR A 280 -23.39 5.38 24.97
C THR A 280 -22.20 5.62 25.89
N ARG A 281 -21.43 6.70 25.66
CA ARG A 281 -20.32 7.09 26.55
C ARG A 281 -20.78 7.49 27.94
N ILE A 282 -21.86 8.26 28.04
CA ILE A 282 -22.45 8.63 29.35
C ILE A 282 -22.89 7.35 30.10
N ARG A 283 -23.51 6.39 29.40
CA ARG A 283 -23.93 5.11 29.99
C ARG A 283 -22.75 4.30 30.51
N ILE A 284 -21.65 4.23 29.76
CA ILE A 284 -20.42 3.52 30.17
C ILE A 284 -19.79 4.23 31.38
N ALA A 285 -19.65 5.56 31.35
CA ALA A 285 -19.09 6.33 32.46
C ALA A 285 -19.91 6.18 33.75
N ARG A 286 -21.25 6.13 33.65
CA ARG A 286 -22.16 5.93 34.80
C ARG A 286 -22.13 4.52 35.38
N ARG A 287 -21.77 3.50 34.59
CA ARG A 287 -21.66 2.12 35.08
C ARG A 287 -20.40 1.86 35.91
N GLY A 288 -19.43 2.79 35.92
CA GLY A 288 -18.15 2.64 36.60
C GLY A 288 -17.30 1.48 36.02
N PRO A 289 -15.99 1.41 36.32
CA PRO A 289 -15.25 0.18 36.07
C PRO A 289 -15.89 -0.93 36.90
N ALA A 290 -16.29 -2.02 36.25
CA ALA A 290 -16.88 -3.17 36.93
C ALA A 290 -15.99 -3.55 38.13
N SER A 291 -16.50 -3.34 39.34
CA SER A 291 -15.88 -3.82 40.56
C SER A 291 -15.90 -5.34 40.51
N TRP A 292 -14.76 -5.93 40.17
CA TRP A 292 -14.47 -7.32 40.53
C TRP A 292 -14.33 -7.38 42.06
N THR A 293 -15.45 -7.35 42.77
CA THR A 293 -15.50 -7.54 44.21
C THR A 293 -16.41 -8.72 44.52
N ASN A 294 -15.75 -9.84 44.83
CA ASN A 294 -16.15 -10.90 45.74
C ASN A 294 -17.58 -11.49 45.60
N ALA A 295 -17.64 -12.63 44.93
CA ALA A 295 -18.53 -13.73 45.26
C ALA A 295 -17.74 -15.03 44.97
N GLY A 296 -17.50 -15.95 45.90
CA GLY A 296 -17.91 -16.08 47.28
C GLY A 296 -17.00 -17.13 47.94
N SER A 297 -16.83 -16.95 49.24
CA SER A 297 -16.33 -17.92 50.21
C SER A 297 -16.82 -19.35 49.94
N LEU A 298 -15.88 -20.28 49.81
CA LEU A 298 -16.10 -21.70 50.07
C LEU A 298 -16.53 -21.86 51.54
N PRO A 299 -17.65 -22.54 51.85
CA PRO A 299 -17.89 -23.00 53.21
C PRO A 299 -17.09 -24.29 53.43
N GLY A 300 -16.21 -24.25 54.43
CA GLY A 300 -15.67 -25.47 55.03
C GLY A 300 -16.66 -26.09 56.01
N GLY A 301 -16.59 -27.42 56.16
CA GLY A 301 -17.13 -28.16 57.29
C GLY A 301 -17.97 -29.38 56.88
N GLY A 302 -17.42 -30.58 57.14
CA GLY A 302 -18.12 -31.87 57.04
C GLY A 302 -17.23 -33.00 56.58
#